data_AF-N1WYL7-F1
#
_entry.id   AF-N1WYL7-F1
#
_cell.length_a   1.000
_cell.length_b   1.000
_cell.length_c   1.000
_cell.angle_alpha   90.00
_cell.angle_beta   90.00
_cell.angle_gamma   90.00
#
_symmetry.space_group_name_H-M   'P 1'
#
loop_
_entity.id
_entity.type
_entity.pdbx_description
1 polymer ?
#
loop_
_entity_poly.entity_id
_entity_poly.type
_entity_poly.pdbx_seq_one_letter_code
_entity_poly.pdbx_strand_id
1 'polypeptide(L)'
;MKNSETIIKIVLAIVLFLCLLNMPYGFYQLVRFMALIGFGILAYKAKEQNKNTEMIIYGGLALLFQPFFKIALGREMWNIVDVIVGIGLIASLFMNRTKSQR
;
A
#
# COMPACT_ATOMS: atom_id res chain seq x y z
N MET A 1 -0.16 -17.34 10.50
CA MET A 1 -0.75 -16.02 10.17
C MET A 1 -0.06 -15.26 9.03
N LYS A 2 0.85 -15.89 8.25
CA LYS A 2 1.61 -15.25 7.16
C LYS A 2 0.76 -14.91 5.92
N ASN A 3 -0.25 -15.74 5.64
CA ASN A 3 -1.05 -15.66 4.42
C ASN A 3 -1.93 -14.41 4.35
N SER A 4 -2.47 -13.94 5.47
CA SER A 4 -3.37 -12.78 5.50
C SER A 4 -2.66 -11.48 5.11
N GLU A 5 -1.40 -11.30 5.52
CA GLU A 5 -0.58 -10.14 5.11
C GLU A 5 -0.27 -10.19 3.62
N THR A 6 0.05 -11.38 3.10
CA THR A 6 0.27 -11.58 1.66
C THR A 6 -0.97 -11.20 0.86
N ILE A 7 -2.16 -11.65 1.29
CA ILE A 7 -3.43 -11.32 0.61
C ILE A 7 -3.66 -9.80 0.63
N ILE A 8 -3.48 -9.13 1.77
CA ILE A 8 -3.66 -7.67 1.87
C ILE A 8 -2.72 -6.94 0.90
N LYS A 9 -1.44 -7.33 0.86
CA LYS A 9 -0.45 -6.73 -0.05
C LYS A 9 -0.80 -6.97 -1.53
N ILE A 10 -1.30 -8.15 -1.89
CA ILE A 10 -1.74 -8.47 -3.27
C ILE A 10 -2.96 -7.63 -3.65
N VAL A 11 -3.98 -7.58 -2.78
CA VAL A 11 -5.19 -6.80 -3.01
C VAL A 11 -4.85 -5.32 -3.16
N LEU A 12 -4.02 -4.76 -2.27
CA LEU A 12 -3.55 -3.38 -2.36
C LEU A 12 -2.79 -3.13 -3.67
N ALA A 13 -1.89 -4.02 -4.08
CA ALA A 13 -1.17 -3.87 -5.33
C ALA A 13 -2.13 -3.84 -6.52
N ILE A 14 -3.08 -4.78 -6.61
CA ILE A 14 -4.07 -4.81 -7.70
C ILE A 14 -4.89 -3.51 -7.73
N VAL A 15 -5.36 -3.06 -6.57
CA VAL A 15 -6.17 -1.84 -6.47
C VAL A 15 -5.36 -0.59 -6.86
N LEU A 16 -4.08 -0.49 -6.48
CA LEU A 16 -3.19 0.58 -6.92
C LEU A 16 -2.91 0.53 -8.43
N PHE A 17 -2.73 -0.65 -9.02
CA PHE A 17 -2.55 -0.79 -10.47
C PHE A 17 -3.83 -0.46 -11.24
N LEU A 18 -5.02 -0.76 -10.69
CA LEU A 18 -6.30 -0.36 -11.27
C LEU A 18 -6.45 1.17 -11.35
N CYS A 19 -5.82 1.94 -10.46
CA CYS A 19 -5.80 3.40 -10.55
C CYS A 19 -5.04 3.95 -11.76
N LEU A 20 -4.16 3.18 -12.41
CA LEU A 20 -3.53 3.64 -13.66
C LEU A 20 -4.53 3.78 -14.81
N LEU A 21 -5.65 3.07 -14.75
CA LEU A 21 -6.73 3.21 -15.72
C LEU A 21 -7.46 4.53 -15.48
N ASN A 22 -7.93 5.18 -16.55
CA ASN A 22 -8.75 6.39 -16.45
C ASN A 22 -10.13 6.07 -15.86
N MET A 23 -10.21 6.05 -14.54
CA MET A 23 -11.43 5.82 -13.77
C MET A 23 -12.10 7.15 -13.37
N PRO A 24 -13.38 7.15 -12.97
CA PRO A 24 -14.04 8.34 -12.44
C PRO A 24 -13.39 8.79 -11.13
N TYR A 25 -13.42 10.10 -10.84
CA TYR A 25 -12.75 10.69 -9.67
C TYR A 25 -13.13 10.00 -8.33
N GLY A 26 -14.41 9.64 -8.16
CA GLY A 26 -14.89 8.96 -6.96
C GLY A 26 -14.21 7.61 -6.70
N PHE A 27 -13.77 6.90 -7.75
CA PHE A 27 -13.05 5.64 -7.60
C PHE A 27 -11.69 5.84 -6.91
N TYR A 28 -10.93 6.86 -7.31
CA TYR A 28 -9.65 7.17 -6.69
C TYR A 28 -9.79 7.51 -5.21
N GLN A 29 -10.87 8.19 -4.83
CA GLN A 29 -11.14 8.51 -3.43
C GLN A 29 -11.41 7.22 -2.61
N LEU A 30 -12.19 6.29 -3.15
CA LEU A 30 -12.42 4.98 -2.53
C LEU A 30 -11.12 4.17 -2.41
N VAL A 31 -10.29 4.17 -3.46
CA VAL A 31 -9.00 3.49 -3.43
C VAL A 31 -8.09 4.06 -2.34
N ARG A 32 -8.04 5.38 -2.17
CA ARG A 32 -7.28 6.01 -1.07
C ARG A 32 -7.76 5.59 0.31
N PHE A 33 -9.08 5.51 0.52
CA PHE A 33 -9.63 4.98 1.76
C PHE A 33 -9.21 3.52 1.99
N MET A 34 -9.31 2.66 0.97
CA MET A 34 -8.87 1.27 1.07
C MET A 34 -7.35 1.15 1.32
N ALA A 35 -6.55 1.97 0.65
CA ALA A 35 -5.10 2.02 0.82
C ALA A 35 -4.73 2.47 2.24
N LEU A 36 -5.36 3.52 2.77
CA LEU A 36 -5.19 3.96 4.14
C LEU A 36 -5.45 2.81 5.14
N ILE A 37 -6.59 2.13 5.00
CA ILE A 37 -6.96 1.01 5.90
C ILE A 37 -5.96 -0.14 5.75
N GLY A 38 -5.63 -0.54 4.53
CA GLY A 38 -4.72 -1.64 4.27
C GLY A 38 -3.29 -1.37 4.78
N PHE A 39 -2.74 -0.18 4.51
CA PHE A 39 -1.45 0.23 5.04
C PHE A 39 -1.47 0.42 6.56
N GLY A 40 -2.56 0.91 7.14
CA GLY A 40 -2.74 0.99 8.58
C GLY A 40 -2.68 -0.40 9.26
N ILE A 41 -3.38 -1.40 8.69
CA ILE A 41 -3.33 -2.79 9.19
C ILE A 41 -1.91 -3.36 9.05
N LEU A 42 -1.24 -3.14 7.91
CA LEU A 42 0.14 -3.59 7.69
C LEU A 42 1.12 -2.93 8.68
N ALA A 43 0.96 -1.64 8.97
CA ALA A 43 1.78 -0.94 9.95
C ALA A 43 1.57 -1.51 11.37
N TYR A 44 0.32 -1.79 11.75
CA TYR A 44 -0.01 -2.40 13.03
C TYR A 44 0.63 -3.79 13.17
N LYS A 45 0.52 -4.64 12.14
CA LYS A 45 1.16 -5.96 12.14
C LYS A 45 2.69 -5.89 12.15
N ALA A 46 3.28 -4.92 11.44
CA ALA A 46 4.72 -4.70 11.47
C ALA A 46 5.20 -4.28 12.88
N LYS A 47 4.39 -3.51 13.61
CA LYS A 47 4.64 -3.17 15.02
C LYS A 47 4.62 -4.41 15.92
N GLU A 48 3.61 -5.29 15.77
CA GLU A 48 3.55 -6.55 16.54
C GLU A 48 4.77 -7.45 16.27
N GLN A 49 5.27 -7.47 15.03
CA GLN A 49 6.46 -8.24 14.66
C GLN A 49 7.79 -7.55 15.02
N ASN A 50 7.79 -6.44 15.77
CA ASN A 50 8.97 -5.62 16.09
C ASN A 50 9.76 -5.14 14.86
N LYS A 51 9.10 -5.03 13.71
CA LYS A 51 9.72 -4.58 12.46
C LYS A 51 9.55 -3.09 12.28
N ASN A 52 10.30 -2.33 13.07
CA ASN A 52 10.21 -0.88 13.15
C ASN A 52 10.33 -0.19 11.78
N THR A 53 11.23 -0.68 10.90
CA THR A 53 11.38 -0.14 9.54
C THR A 53 10.12 -0.34 8.69
N GLU A 54 9.54 -1.54 8.66
CA GLU A 54 8.31 -1.81 7.89
C GLU A 54 7.12 -1.02 8.46
N MET A 55 7.05 -0.87 9.79
CA MET A 55 6.03 -0.05 10.46
C MET A 55 6.09 1.41 10.01
N ILE A 56 7.28 2.02 9.99
CA ILE A 56 7.46 3.41 9.56
C ILE A 56 7.10 3.57 8.08
N ILE A 57 7.52 2.63 7.23
CA ILE A 57 7.20 2.65 5.80
C ILE A 57 5.68 2.56 5.59
N TYR A 58 5.01 1.56 6.17
CA TYR A 58 3.56 1.40 6.01
C TYR A 58 2.77 2.53 6.67
N GLY A 59 3.23 3.06 7.81
CA GLY A 59 2.64 4.23 8.43
C GLY A 59 2.76 5.49 7.55
N GLY A 60 3.94 5.71 6.96
CA GLY A 60 4.16 6.80 6.00
C GLY A 60 3.29 6.67 4.76
N LEU A 61 3.12 5.45 4.22
CA LEU A 61 2.22 5.18 3.09
C LEU A 61 0.76 5.41 3.48
N ALA A 62 0.33 5.00 4.67
CA ALA A 62 -1.02 5.28 5.17
C ALA A 62 -1.30 6.79 5.21
N LEU A 63 -0.33 7.59 5.69
CA LEU A 63 -0.42 9.05 5.70
C LEU A 63 -0.37 9.67 4.30
N LEU A 64 0.36 9.08 3.36
CA LEU A 64 0.40 9.54 1.97
C LEU A 64 -0.96 9.32 1.29
N PHE A 65 -1.53 8.13 1.46
CA PHE A 65 -2.82 7.75 0.86
C PHE A 65 -4.04 8.22 1.65
N GLN A 66 -3.86 9.02 2.70
CA GLN A 66 -4.99 9.47 3.49
C GLN A 66 -5.95 10.34 2.66
N PRO A 67 -7.28 10.15 2.77
CA PRO A 67 -8.28 10.92 2.04
C PRO A 67 -8.68 12.21 2.76
N PHE A 68 -8.16 12.47 3.96
CA PHE A 68 -8.54 13.60 4.81
C PHE A 68 -7.85 14.91 4.41
N PHE A 69 -6.57 14.86 4.10
CA PHE A 69 -5.84 16.00 3.58
C PHE A 69 -5.78 15.91 2.06
N LYS A 70 -6.32 16.94 1.37
CA LYS A 70 -6.19 17.05 -0.08
C LYS A 70 -4.74 17.33 -0.45
N ILE A 71 -3.96 16.28 -0.67
CA ILE A 71 -2.68 16.40 -1.36
C ILE A 71 -3.00 16.50 -2.86
N ALA A 72 -2.99 17.73 -3.37
CA ALA A 72 -3.24 18.04 -4.78
C ALA A 72 -2.03 17.71 -5.65
N LEU A 73 -1.51 16.47 -5.57
CA LEU A 73 -0.64 15.96 -6.61
C LEU A 73 -1.53 15.77 -7.85
N GLY A 74 -1.06 16.21 -9.03
CA GLY A 74 -1.79 15.99 -10.28
C GLY A 74 -2.00 14.49 -10.54
N ARG A 75 -2.92 14.15 -11.45
CA ARG A 75 -3.23 12.74 -11.80
C ARG A 75 -1.97 11.95 -12.17
N GLU A 76 -1.08 12.56 -12.96
CA GLU A 76 0.16 11.95 -13.39
C GLU A 76 1.10 11.60 -12.22
N MET A 77 1.25 12.53 -11.27
CA MET A 77 2.09 12.30 -10.09
C MET A 77 1.51 11.21 -9.19
N TRP A 78 0.17 11.15 -9.02
CA TRP A 78 -0.46 10.04 -8.30
C TRP A 78 -0.25 8.70 -8.99
N ASN A 79 -0.34 8.64 -10.32
CA ASN A 79 -0.06 7.41 -11.05
C ASN A 79 1.39 6.94 -10.83
N ILE A 80 2.36 7.86 -10.82
CA ILE A 80 3.77 7.53 -10.53
C ILE A 80 3.91 6.96 -9.11
N VAL A 81 3.29 7.61 -8.13
CA VAL A 81 3.28 7.14 -6.73
C VAL A 81 2.64 5.75 -6.64
N ASP A 82 1.49 5.53 -7.25
CA ASP A 82 0.76 4.26 -7.23
C ASP A 82 1.60 3.13 -7.84
N VAL A 83 2.30 3.40 -8.94
CA VAL A 83 3.23 2.44 -9.56
C VAL A 83 4.40 2.10 -8.64
N ILE A 84 5.08 3.12 -8.08
CA ILE A 84 6.24 2.91 -7.20
C ILE A 84 5.83 2.09 -5.96
N VAL A 85 4.70 2.45 -5.35
CA VAL A 85 4.18 1.77 -4.16
C VAL A 85 3.70 0.35 -4.50
N GLY A 86 3.03 0.17 -5.63
CA GLY A 86 2.61 -1.14 -6.14
C GLY A 86 3.80 -2.08 -6.38
N ILE A 87 4.86 -1.58 -7.03
CA ILE A 87 6.11 -2.34 -7.22
C ILE A 87 6.77 -2.65 -5.88
N GLY A 88 6.84 -1.68 -4.96
CA GLY A 88 7.41 -1.89 -3.63
C GLY A 88 6.67 -2.96 -2.81
N LEU A 89 5.34 -3.01 -2.89
CA LEU A 89 4.51 -4.05 -2.28
C LEU A 89 4.81 -5.43 -2.88
N ILE A 90 4.91 -5.53 -4.21
CA ILE A 90 5.26 -6.78 -4.90
C ILE A 90 6.67 -7.23 -4.50
N ALA A 91 7.67 -6.35 -4.51
CA ALA A 91 9.02 -6.67 -4.10
C ALA A 91 9.09 -7.15 -2.64
N SER A 92 8.32 -6.51 -1.74
CA SER A 92 8.20 -6.94 -0.33
C SER A 92 7.61 -8.35 -0.20
N LEU A 93 6.68 -8.75 -1.08
CA LEU A 93 6.14 -10.11 -1.13
C LEU A 93 7.21 -11.15 -1.51
N PHE A 94 8.04 -10.86 -2.51
CA PHE A 94 9.14 -11.74 -2.91
C PHE A 94 10.23 -11.82 -1.84
N MET A 95 10.61 -10.69 -1.23
CA MET A 95 11.62 -10.65 -0.17
C MET A 95 11.21 -11.44 1.08
N ASN A 96 9.91 -11.39 1.45
CA ASN A 96 9.39 -12.17 2.58
C ASN A 96 9.29 -13.67 2.30
N ARG A 97 9.21 -14.11 1.04
CA ARG A 97 9.28 -15.54 0.67
C ARG A 97 10.68 -16.10 0.92
N THR A 98 11.72 -15.34 0.60
CA THR A 98 13.12 -15.75 0.80
C THR A 98 13.50 -15.90 2.28
N LYS A 99 12.95 -15.06 3.17
CA LYS A 99 13.15 -15.19 4.62
C LYS A 99 12.42 -16.38 5.27
N SER A 100 11.56 -17.09 4.53
CA SER A 100 10.84 -18.27 5.01
C SER A 100 11.50 -19.60 4.64
N GLN A 101 12.63 -19.56 3.93
CA GLN A 101 13.38 -20.72 3.43
C GLN A 101 14.82 -20.79 3.99
N ARG A 102 15.16 -19.92 4.95
CA ARG A 102 16.38 -20.02 5.77
C ARG A 102 16.00 -20.23 7.22
#